data_AF-A0A1W6QYP4-F1
#
_entry.id   AF-A0A1W6QYP4-F1
#
_cell.length_a   1.000
_cell.length_b   1.000
_cell.length_c   1.000
_cell.angle_alpha   90.00
_cell.angle_beta   90.00
_cell.angle_gamma   90.00
#
_symmetry.space_group_name_H-M   'P 1'
#
loop_
_entity.id
_entity.type
_entity.pdbx_description
1 polymer ?
#
loop_
_entity_poly.entity_id
_entity_poly.type
_entity_poly.pdbx_seq_one_letter_code
_entity_poly.pdbx_strand_id
1 'polypeptide(L)' 'MYGWKNELRDPQHEQPGAFAVDSAGKVFIAEGGDPYNGAIRWSPLAL' A
#
# COMPACT_ATOMS: atom_id res chain seq x y z
N MET A 1 -14.07 -2.28 -1.09
CA MET A 1 -13.60 -2.92 -2.34
C MET A 1 -12.30 -2.24 -2.73
N TYR A 2 -11.19 -2.98 -2.77
CA TYR A 2 -9.92 -2.46 -3.27
C TYR A 2 -9.92 -2.62 -4.79
N GLY A 3 -9.70 -1.52 -5.50
CA GLY A 3 -9.71 -1.45 -6.95
C GLY A 3 -8.47 -0.72 -7.43
N TRP A 4 -8.23 -0.79 -8.73
CA TRP A 4 -7.11 -0.12 -9.38
C TRP A 4 -7.19 1.40 -9.14
N LYS A 5 -6.10 1.95 -8.63
CA LYS A 5 -5.91 3.40 -8.45
C LYS A 5 -4.92 3.88 -9.51
N ASN A 6 -5.08 5.12 -9.94
CA ASN A 6 -4.19 5.77 -10.90
C ASN A 6 -2.81 6.09 -10.30
N GLU A 7 -2.69 6.16 -8.99
CA GLU A 7 -1.47 6.51 -8.26
C GLU A 7 -1.43 5.89 -6.86
N LEU A 8 -0.24 5.85 -6.27
CA LEU A 8 -0.01 5.42 -4.89
C LEU A 8 -0.45 6.53 -3.93
N ARG A 9 -1.45 6.24 -3.08
CA ARG A 9 -1.95 7.21 -2.08
C ARG A 9 -1.18 7.15 -0.77
N ASP A 10 -1.45 8.13 0.11
CA ASP A 10 -0.92 8.14 1.47
C ASP A 10 -1.25 6.80 2.18
N PRO A 11 -0.25 6.14 2.78
CA PRO A 11 -0.42 4.84 3.44
C PRO A 11 -1.48 4.85 4.55
N GLN A 12 -1.75 5.98 5.20
CA GLN A 12 -2.79 6.09 6.24
C GLN A 12 -4.21 5.89 5.70
N HIS A 13 -4.41 6.01 4.39
CA HIS A 13 -5.68 5.73 3.74
C HIS A 13 -5.81 4.28 3.24
N GLU A 14 -4.81 3.45 3.51
CA GLU A 14 -4.77 2.05 3.06
C GLU A 14 -4.78 1.11 4.25
N GLN A 15 -5.37 -0.06 4.06
CA GLN A 15 -5.35 -1.09 5.08
C GLN A 15 -3.94 -1.69 5.19
N PRO A 16 -3.41 -1.89 6.41
CA PRO A 16 -2.18 -2.64 6.60
C PRO A 16 -2.25 -4.01 5.90
N GLY A 17 -1.22 -4.33 5.12
CA GLY A 17 -1.17 -5.53 4.28
C GLY A 17 -1.73 -5.35 2.86
N ALA A 18 -2.24 -4.17 2.49
CA ALA A 18 -2.59 -3.86 1.11
C ALA A 18 -1.35 -3.88 0.21
N PHE A 19 -1.53 -4.34 -1.02
CA PHE A 19 -0.49 -4.36 -2.06
C PHE A 19 -0.77 -3.29 -3.12
N ALA A 20 0.30 -2.68 -3.62
CA ALA A 20 0.26 -1.79 -4.76
C ALA A 20 1.38 -2.16 -5.75
N VAL A 21 1.12 -1.93 -7.03
CA VAL A 21 2.07 -2.14 -8.12
C VAL A 21 2.22 -0.85 -8.90
N ASP A 22 3.44 -0.39 -9.13
CA ASP A 22 3.71 0.78 -9.95
C ASP A 22 3.75 0.46 -11.46
N SER A 23 3.93 1.47 -12.31
CA SER A 23 3.98 1.31 -13.76
C SER A 23 5.22 0.55 -14.26
N ALA A 24 6.26 0.40 -13.44
CA ALA A 24 7.44 -0.42 -13.74
C ALA A 24 7.29 -1.87 -13.26
N GLY A 25 6.15 -2.21 -12.64
CA GLY A 25 5.88 -3.54 -12.09
C GLY A 25 6.47 -3.77 -10.69
N LYS A 26 6.99 -2.74 -10.03
CA LYS A 26 7.50 -2.88 -8.66
C LYS A 26 6.34 -2.97 -7.68
N VAL A 27 6.44 -3.94 -6.77
CA VAL A 27 5.40 -4.21 -5.78
C VAL A 27 5.76 -3.60 -4.43
N PHE A 28 4.76 -3.04 -3.77
CA PHE A 28 4.85 -2.43 -2.45
C PHE A 28 3.79 -3.03 -1.53
N ILE A 29 4.09 -3.10 -0.24
CA ILE A 29 3.16 -3.49 0.81
C ILE A 29 2.98 -2.34 1.80
N ALA A 30 1.73 -2.10 2.22
CA ALA A 30 1.39 -1.13 3.26
C ALA A 30 1.71 -1.74 4.64
N GLU A 31 2.68 -1.18 5.35
CA GLU A 31 3.19 -1.71 6.62
C GLU A 31 2.85 -0.84 7.83
N GLY A 32 2.77 -1.50 9.00
CA GLY A 32 2.51 -0.86 10.28
C GLY A 32 1.06 -0.40 10.45
N GLY A 33 0.78 0.27 11.56
CA GLY A 33 -0.55 0.77 11.87
C GLY A 33 -1.56 -0.34 12.19
N ASP A 34 -2.84 -0.03 11.98
CA ASP A 34 -3.96 -0.93 12.31
C ASP A 34 -5.18 -0.68 11.40
N PRO A 35 -6.23 -1.53 11.45
CA PRO A 35 -7.39 -1.38 10.58
C PRO A 35 -8.20 -0.08 10.76
N TYR A 36 -8.05 0.63 11.88
CA TYR A 36 -8.75 1.88 12.16
C TYR A 36 -7.94 3.10 11.69
N ASN A 37 -6.63 3.09 11.93
CA ASN A 37 -5.73 4.21 11.61
C ASN A 37 -5.06 4.10 10.22
N GLY A 38 -5.18 2.96 9.54
CA GLY A 38 -4.49 2.68 8.28
C GLY A 38 -3.02 2.32 8.48
N ALA A 39 -2.28 2.18 7.37
CA ALA A 39 -0.86 1.86 7.40
C ALA A 39 0.01 3.10 7.68
N ILE A 40 1.23 2.86 8.18
CA ILE A 40 2.18 3.94 8.49
C ILE A 40 3.03 4.29 7.27
N ARG A 41 3.40 3.30 6.46
CA ARG A 41 4.27 3.49 5.29
C ARG A 41 4.04 2.45 4.20
N TRP A 42 4.50 2.78 3.01
CA TRP A 42 4.73 1.81 1.94
C TRP A 42 6.15 1.28 2.01
N SER A 43 6.30 -0.04 1.96
CA SER A 43 7.60 -0.71 1.87
C SER A 43 7.73 -1.47 0.56
N PRO A 44 8.83 -1.29 -0.19
CA PRO A 44 9.06 -2.06 -1.41
C PRO A 44 9.30 -3.53 -1.05
N LEU A 45 8.65 -4.44 -1.77
CA LEU A 45 8.96 -5.87 -1.66
C LEU A 45 10.22 -6.14 -2.48
N ALA A 46 11.24 -6.69 -1.82
CA ALA A 46 12.36 -7.34 -2.49
C ALA A 46 11.96 -8.81 -2.68
N LEU A 47 11.63 -9.18 -3.92
CA LEU A 47 11.47 -10.57 -4.34
C LEU A 47 12.82 -11.15 -4.76
#